data_AF-A0A662UBM4-F1
#
_entry.id   AF-A0A662UBM4-F1
#
_cell.length_a   1.000
_cell.length_b   1.000
_cell.length_c   1.000
_cell.angle_alpha   90.00
_cell.angle_beta   90.00
_cell.angle_gamma   90.00
#
_symmetry.space_group_name_H-M   'P 1'
#
loop_
_entity.id
_entity.type
_entity.pdbx_description
1 polymer ?
#
loop_
_entity_poly.entity_id
_entity_poly.type
_entity_poly.pdbx_seq_one_letter_code
_entity_poly.pdbx_strand_id
1 'polypeptide(L)' 'MKRLVVYVGYDYRSASLVRRVMNLREFFDDVRIIYVPDYDDKVLEDLSVPTVVVEEVPA' A
#
# COMPACT_ATOMS: atom_id res chain seq x y z
N MET A 1 -0.99 -13.18 -12.98
CA MET A 1 0.03 -12.25 -12.45
C MET A 1 -0.40 -11.81 -11.06
N LYS A 2 0.40 -12.06 -10.04
CA LYS A 2 0.12 -11.70 -8.65
C LYS A 2 0.61 -10.27 -8.39
N ARG A 3 -0.33 -9.33 -8.22
CA ARG A 3 -0.03 -7.93 -7.94
C ARG A 3 -0.31 -7.61 -6.49
N LEU A 4 0.60 -6.90 -5.84
CA LEU A 4 0.38 -6.27 -4.54
C LEU A 4 0.01 -4.80 -4.75
N VAL A 5 -1.14 -4.37 -4.23
CA VAL A 5 -1.55 -2.96 -4.22
C VAL A 5 -1.55 -2.47 -2.79
N VAL A 6 -0.89 -1.35 -2.54
CA VAL A 6 -0.74 -0.77 -1.20
C VAL A 6 -1.19 0.68 -1.25
N TYR A 7 -2.24 0.98 -0.49
CA TYR A 7 -2.74 2.34 -0.30
C TYR A 7 -2.10 2.93 0.95
N VAL A 8 -1.50 4.11 0.81
CA VAL A 8 -0.69 4.75 1.85
C VAL A 8 -0.95 6.25 1.91
N GLY A 9 -0.93 6.82 3.11
CA GLY A 9 -0.92 8.26 3.35
C GLY A 9 0.51 8.82 3.45
N TYR A 10 0.61 10.10 3.79
CA TYR A 10 1.89 10.78 4.09
C TYR A 10 2.29 10.72 5.56
N ASP A 11 1.69 9.81 6.33
CA ASP A 11 1.98 9.61 7.74
C ASP A 11 3.11 8.58 7.98
N TYR A 12 3.58 8.51 9.22
CA TYR A 12 4.69 7.63 9.60
C TYR A 12 4.32 6.14 9.51
N ARG A 13 3.08 5.75 9.79
CA ARG A 13 2.63 4.34 9.72
C ARG A 13 2.71 3.85 8.27
N SER A 14 2.24 4.68 7.35
CA SER A 14 2.36 4.47 5.90
C SER A 14 3.81 4.34 5.43
N ALA A 15 4.70 5.25 5.86
CA ALA A 15 6.12 5.17 5.51
C ALA A 15 6.79 3.87 6.01
N SER A 16 6.44 3.43 7.23
CA SER A 16 6.90 2.17 7.79
C SER A 16 6.40 0.95 7.00
N LEU A 17 5.13 0.97 6.57
CA LEU A 17 4.56 -0.09 5.74
C LEU A 17 5.23 -0.19 4.37
N VAL A 18 5.47 0.94 3.69
CA VAL A 18 6.17 0.97 2.39
C VAL A 18 7.52 0.28 2.49
N ARG A 19 8.31 0.56 3.54
CA ARG A 19 9.62 -0.11 3.74
C ARG A 19 9.49 -1.62 3.85
N ARG A 20 8.49 -2.12 4.58
CA ARG A 20 8.23 -3.56 4.73
C ARG A 20 7.78 -4.19 3.41
N VAL A 21 6.90 -3.52 2.68
CA VAL A 21 6.42 -3.96 1.36
C VAL A 21 7.58 -4.08 0.36
N MET A 22 8.49 -3.11 0.35
CA MET A 22 9.64 -3.13 -0.54
C MET A 22 10.57 -4.33 -0.27
N ASN A 23 10.70 -4.77 0.98
CA ASN A 23 11.46 -5.98 1.34
C ASN A 23 10.78 -7.27 0.87
N LEU A 24 9.48 -7.24 0.57
CA LEU A 24 8.70 -8.39 0.10
C LEU A 24 8.41 -8.34 -1.41
N ARG A 25 8.99 -7.37 -2.13
CA ARG A 25 8.70 -7.13 -3.54
C ARG A 25 8.93 -8.35 -4.43
N GLU A 26 9.92 -9.18 -4.10
CA GLU A 26 10.29 -10.38 -4.87
C GLU A 26 9.21 -11.48 -4.88
N PHE A 27 8.24 -11.44 -3.96
CA PHE A 27 7.15 -12.41 -3.88
C PHE A 27 5.94 -12.08 -4.78
N PHE A 28 6.01 -10.98 -5.53
CA PHE A 28 4.93 -10.48 -6.37
C PHE A 28 5.47 -10.12 -7.75
N ASP A 29 4.66 -10.35 -8.78
CA ASP A 29 5.02 -10.00 -10.15
C ASP A 29 4.98 -8.47 -10.37
N ASP A 30 4.11 -7.77 -9.63
CA ASP A 30 3.96 -6.32 -9.67
C ASP A 30 3.64 -5.78 -8.26
N VAL A 31 4.18 -4.62 -7.92
CA VAL A 31 3.90 -3.90 -6.66
C VAL A 31 3.52 -2.47 -6.98
N ARG A 32 2.29 -2.08 -6.64
CA ARG A 32 1.78 -0.72 -6.83
C ARG A 32 1.56 -0.06 -5.48
N ILE A 33 2.18 1.11 -5.31
CA ILE A 33 1.98 1.95 -4.14
C ILE A 33 1.17 3.16 -4.58
N ILE A 34 -0.02 3.32 -4.01
CA ILE A 34 -0.95 4.40 -4.32
C ILE A 34 -0.99 5.34 -3.12
N TYR A 35 -0.54 6.58 -3.35
CA TYR A 35 -0.55 7.61 -2.32
C TYR A 35 -1.90 8.32 -2.28
N VAL A 36 -2.53 8.31 -1.11
CA VAL A 36 -3.63 9.19 -0.76
C VAL A 36 -3.00 10.49 -0.23
N PRO A 37 -3.29 11.65 -0.82
CA PRO A 37 -2.59 12.90 -0.51
C PRO A 37 -3.10 13.54 0.79
N ASP A 38 -3.04 12.79 1.88
CA ASP A 38 -3.42 13.23 3.22
C ASP A 38 -2.44 12.68 4.27
N TYR A 39 -2.38 13.36 5.41
CA TYR A 39 -1.55 13.01 6.56
C TYR A 39 -2.35 13.01 7.88
N ASP A 40 -3.60 13.47 7.87
CA ASP A 40 -4.46 13.48 9.05
C ASP A 40 -4.93 12.05 9.36
N ASP A 41 -4.62 11.58 10.56
CA ASP A 41 -4.94 10.22 10.99
C ASP A 41 -6.44 9.89 10.90
N LYS A 42 -7.33 10.86 11.14
CA LYS A 42 -8.79 10.63 11.07
C LYS A 42 -9.25 10.44 9.63
N VAL A 43 -8.75 11.27 8.72
CA VAL A 43 -9.09 11.17 7.30
C VAL A 43 -8.57 9.84 6.74
N LEU A 44 -7.35 9.46 7.11
CA LEU A 44 -6.77 8.19 6.68
C LEU A 44 -7.52 6.99 7.28
N GLU A 45 -7.94 7.06 8.55
CA GLU A 45 -8.76 6.03 9.20
C GLU A 45 -10.13 5.85 8.52
N ASP A 46 -10.82 6.94 8.19
CA ASP A 46 -12.10 6.90 7.47
C ASP A 46 -11.96 6.26 6.08
N LEU A 47 -10.79 6.43 5.44
CA LEU A 47 -10.45 5.80 4.16
C LEU A 47 -9.84 4.40 4.29
N SER A 48 -9.70 3.88 5.52
CA SER A 48 -9.03 2.61 5.81
C SER A 48 -7.58 2.57 5.30
N VAL A 49 -6.84 3.68 5.40
CA VAL A 49 -5.45 3.81 4.99
C VAL A 49 -4.54 3.78 6.23
N PRO A 50 -3.42 3.03 6.22
CA PRO A 50 -2.93 2.22 5.11
C PRO A 50 -3.67 0.88 4.93
N THR A 51 -3.79 0.42 3.69
CA THR A 51 -4.40 -0.88 3.33
C THR A 51 -3.56 -1.62 2.28
N VAL A 52 -3.60 -2.95 2.35
CA VAL A 52 -2.91 -3.87 1.42
C VAL A 52 -3.93 -4.79 0.75
N VAL A 53 -3.87 -4.89 -0.57
CA VAL A 53 -4.72 -5.77 -1.38
C VAL A 53 -3.83 -6.63 -2.28
N VAL A 54 -4.13 -7.93 -2.37
CA VAL A 54 -3.48 -8.84 -3.31
C VAL A 54 -4.46 -9.14 -4.44
N GLU A 55 -4.06 -8.84 -5.67
CA GLU A 55 -4.86 -9.05 -6.88
C GLU A 55 -4.26 -10.17 -7.72
N GLU A 56 -5.11 -11.09 -8.19
CA GLU A 56 -4.78 -12.00 -9.27
C GLU A 56 -5.23 -11.37 -10.60
N VAL A 57 -4.27 -10.85 -11.35
CA VAL A 57 -4.52 -10.23 -12.65
C VAL A 57 -4.39 -11.30 -13.74
N PRO A 58 -5.44 -11.57 -14.54
CA PRO A 58 -5.34 -12.43 -15.72
C PRO A 58 -4.28 -11.85 -16.67
N ALA A 59 -3.45 -12.72 -17.26
CA ALA A 59 -2.45 -12.32 -18.24
C ALA A 59 -3.08 -11.88 -19.56
#